data_AF-A0A4D6M3R9-F1
#
_entry.id   AF-A0A4D6M3R9-F1
#
_cell.length_a   1.000
_cell.length_b   1.000
_cell.length_c   1.000
_cell.angle_alpha   90.00
_cell.angle_beta   90.00
_cell.angle_gamma   90.00
#
_symmetry.space_group_name_H-M   'P 1'
#
loop_
_entity.id
_entity.type
_entity.pdbx_description
1 polymer ?
#
loop_
_entity_poly.entity_id
_entity_poly.type
_entity_poly.pdbx_seq_one_letter_code
_entity_poly.pdbx_strand_id
1 'polypeptide(L)'
;MKERCLQSLLSVSGDTMSEVSEKETNPPATEAAPPCPTVTQRDQWMVESQVFQIYHLFATIPPNAQTLMLELQRDNHVQYLSKGLRHLSSAFSVLDSKDKLHGFLRRMKQPNGGFRMHDDGEIDVRACYTAISVASIVNILDDELIQNVGDYILSCQTYEGGIGGEPGSEAHGGYTFCGLAAMILIGEASRLDLPRLIDWVVCRQGKECGFQGRTNKLVDGCYSFWQGGAVALLQRLYSIIDKQMEETSQIFNISNVSKDKESLDGTSTHATCYGTTESGSTDYRNIAYKFINEWRAQEPLFHSIALQQYILLCAQEQEGGLRDKPGKRRDHYHTCYCLSGLSLCQYSWSKHPDSPPLPKLVLGPYSNLLEPIHPLFNVVLERYREAHEFFFTES
;
A
#
# COMPACT_ATOMS: atom_id res chain seq x y z
N MET A 1 -15.82 -3.22 9.43
CA MET A 1 -14.79 -2.66 8.54
C MET A 1 -15.28 -1.40 7.79
N LYS A 2 -16.35 -1.51 6.97
CA LYS A 2 -16.96 -0.39 6.22
C LYS A 2 -17.24 0.86 7.06
N GLU A 3 -17.87 0.69 8.22
CA GLU A 3 -18.27 1.80 9.08
C GLU A 3 -17.07 2.46 9.78
N ARG A 4 -16.01 1.69 10.13
CA ARG A 4 -14.77 2.22 10.72
C ARG A 4 -13.91 2.95 9.69
N CYS A 5 -13.74 2.41 8.47
CA CYS A 5 -13.04 3.12 7.39
C CYS A 5 -13.76 4.41 7.01
N LEU A 6 -15.09 4.40 6.88
CA LEU A 6 -15.86 5.63 6.62
C LEU A 6 -15.83 6.61 7.80
N GLN A 7 -16.00 6.15 9.05
CA GLN A 7 -15.99 7.05 10.23
C GLN A 7 -14.62 7.69 10.45
N SER A 8 -13.52 6.96 10.25
CA SER A 8 -12.18 7.53 10.35
C SER A 8 -11.95 8.61 9.28
N LEU A 9 -12.41 8.40 8.05
CA LEU A 9 -12.33 9.37 6.95
C LEU A 9 -13.28 10.58 7.11
N LEU A 10 -14.46 10.38 7.73
CA LEU A 10 -15.42 11.45 8.02
C LEU A 10 -14.97 12.33 9.20
N SER A 11 -14.21 11.78 10.15
CA SER A 11 -13.67 12.57 11.28
C SER A 11 -12.67 13.66 10.85
N VAL A 12 -12.07 13.52 9.66
CA VAL A 12 -11.13 14.51 9.08
C VAL A 12 -11.86 15.60 8.27
N SER A 13 -13.11 15.34 7.88
CA SER A 13 -13.94 16.25 7.07
C SER A 13 -15.02 17.01 7.87
N GLY A 14 -15.08 16.79 9.19
CA GLY A 14 -16.14 17.30 10.08
C GLY A 14 -15.98 18.70 10.67
N ASP A 15 -15.01 19.51 10.26
CA ASP A 15 -14.93 20.92 10.69
C ASP A 15 -15.49 21.84 9.60
N THR A 16 -16.81 21.80 9.43
CA THR A 16 -17.57 22.85 8.73
C THR A 16 -18.49 23.56 9.71
N MET A 17 -18.27 24.87 9.80
CA MET A 17 -19.00 25.91 10.52
C MET A 17 -20.40 25.52 11.02
N SER A 18 -20.56 25.49 12.34
CA SER A 18 -21.88 25.53 12.99
C SER A 18 -22.12 26.91 13.62
N GLU A 19 -23.37 27.35 13.49
CA GLU A 19 -23.90 28.67 13.84
C GLU A 19 -23.72 29.00 15.33
N VAL A 20 -23.24 30.21 15.60
CA VAL A 20 -23.15 30.78 16.95
C VAL A 20 -24.54 31.24 17.37
N SER A 21 -25.17 30.50 18.28
CA SER A 21 -26.31 31.01 19.06
C SER A 21 -25.79 31.82 20.25
N GLU A 22 -26.16 33.10 20.33
CA GLU A 22 -25.84 34.00 21.44
C GLU A 22 -26.42 33.48 22.77
N LYS A 23 -25.54 33.16 23.73
CA LYS A 23 -25.86 33.23 25.17
C LYS A 23 -24.66 33.66 26.01
N GLU A 24 -24.87 34.80 26.65
CA GLU A 24 -24.36 35.34 27.93
C GLU A 24 -22.88 35.14 28.32
N THR A 25 -22.24 36.31 28.45
CA THR A 25 -20.83 36.60 28.70
C THR A 25 -20.35 36.23 30.11
N ASN A 26 -19.33 35.37 30.19
CA ASN A 26 -18.37 35.34 31.30
C ASN A 26 -17.10 36.14 30.91
N PRO A 27 -16.36 36.71 31.89
CA PRO A 27 -15.26 37.64 31.61
C PRO A 27 -14.09 36.94 30.90
N PRO A 28 -13.32 37.66 30.06
CA PRO A 28 -12.32 37.04 29.20
C PRO A 28 -11.15 36.53 30.04
N ALA A 29 -10.98 35.20 30.07
CA ALA A 29 -9.68 34.62 30.31
C ALA A 29 -8.72 35.20 29.25
N THR A 30 -7.54 35.64 29.66
CA THR A 30 -6.48 36.10 28.76
C THR A 30 -6.31 35.10 27.62
N GLU A 31 -6.81 35.44 26.42
CA GLU A 31 -6.68 34.63 25.23
C GLU A 31 -5.18 34.48 24.93
N ALA A 32 -4.64 33.30 25.21
CA ALA A 32 -3.32 32.93 24.72
C ALA A 32 -3.36 33.07 23.20
N ALA A 33 -2.41 33.81 22.63
CA ALA A 33 -2.31 33.99 21.18
C ALA A 33 -2.41 32.61 20.49
N PRO A 34 -3.18 32.50 19.39
CA PRO A 34 -3.35 31.22 18.71
C PRO A 34 -1.97 30.64 18.37
N PRO A 35 -1.77 29.32 18.57
CA PRO A 35 -0.46 28.71 18.38
C PRO A 35 0.03 28.95 16.95
N CYS A 36 1.26 29.43 16.82
CA CYS A 36 1.89 29.63 15.52
C CYS A 36 2.03 28.28 14.80
N PRO A 37 1.59 28.16 13.53
CA PRO A 37 1.65 26.90 12.81
C PRO A 37 3.10 26.45 12.63
N THR A 38 3.32 25.14 12.77
CA THR A 38 4.62 24.51 12.48
C THR A 38 4.98 24.67 11.00
N VAL A 39 6.27 24.47 10.66
CA VAL A 39 6.72 24.48 9.26
C VAL A 39 5.93 23.50 8.42
N THR A 40 5.77 22.26 8.90
CA THR A 40 5.01 21.23 8.20
C THR A 40 3.54 21.59 7.99
N GLN A 41 2.89 22.23 8.98
CA GLN A 41 1.50 22.70 8.83
C GLN A 41 1.38 23.79 7.76
N ARG A 42 2.32 24.73 7.71
CA ARG A 42 2.34 25.75 6.66
C ARG A 42 2.56 25.13 5.28
N ASP A 43 3.49 24.19 5.17
CA ASP A 43 3.73 23.46 3.92
C ASP A 43 2.50 22.65 3.48
N GLN A 44 1.81 22.01 4.43
CA GLN A 44 0.56 21.29 4.19
C GLN A 44 -0.50 22.21 3.59
N TRP A 45 -0.74 23.38 4.21
CA TRP A 45 -1.71 24.35 3.69
C TRP A 45 -1.33 24.87 2.30
N MET A 46 -0.04 25.06 2.03
CA MET A 46 0.41 25.48 0.70
C MET A 46 0.12 24.42 -0.35
N VAL A 47 0.39 23.14 -0.07
CA VAL A 47 0.13 22.04 -0.99
C VAL A 47 -1.38 21.84 -1.19
N GLU A 48 -2.17 21.83 -0.12
CA GLU A 48 -3.63 21.74 -0.18
C GLU A 48 -4.21 22.88 -1.02
N SER A 49 -3.74 24.12 -0.81
CA SER A 49 -4.19 25.28 -1.59
C SER A 49 -3.91 25.10 -3.09
N GLN A 50 -2.73 24.62 -3.48
CA GLN A 50 -2.39 24.36 -4.88
C GLN A 50 -3.28 23.27 -5.49
N VAL A 51 -3.49 22.17 -4.77
CA VAL A 51 -4.36 21.06 -5.22
C VAL A 51 -5.81 21.53 -5.37
N PHE A 52 -6.35 22.27 -4.40
CA PHE A 52 -7.72 22.74 -4.45
C PHE A 52 -7.95 23.81 -5.51
N GLN A 53 -6.94 24.63 -5.84
CA GLN A 53 -7.01 25.51 -7.00
C GLN A 53 -7.15 24.73 -8.31
N ILE A 54 -6.40 23.63 -8.47
CA ILE A 54 -6.53 22.74 -9.64
C ILE A 54 -7.93 22.12 -9.69
N TYR A 55 -8.45 21.63 -8.56
CA TYR A 55 -9.81 21.05 -8.51
C TYR A 55 -10.91 22.09 -8.75
N HIS A 56 -10.75 23.31 -8.25
CA HIS A 56 -11.68 24.40 -8.50
C HIS A 56 -11.70 24.79 -9.98
N LEU A 57 -10.53 24.89 -10.62
CA LEU A 57 -10.45 25.10 -12.06
C LEU A 57 -11.15 23.97 -12.82
N PHE A 58 -10.85 22.71 -12.49
CA PHE A 58 -11.48 21.55 -13.11
C PHE A 58 -13.02 21.58 -12.98
N ALA A 59 -13.54 21.92 -11.80
CA ALA A 59 -14.98 21.97 -11.55
C ALA A 59 -15.70 23.11 -12.30
N THR A 60 -14.99 24.16 -12.72
CA THR A 60 -15.57 25.37 -13.34
C THR A 60 -15.50 25.39 -14.86
N ILE A 61 -14.68 24.54 -15.48
CA ILE A 61 -14.54 24.46 -16.94
C ILE A 61 -15.64 23.59 -17.61
N PRO A 62 -15.91 23.77 -18.92
CA PRO A 62 -16.92 22.98 -19.63
C PRO A 62 -16.60 21.47 -19.65
N PRO A 63 -17.61 20.58 -19.75
CA PRO A 63 -17.41 19.12 -19.71
C PRO A 63 -16.41 18.58 -20.75
N ASN A 64 -16.38 19.13 -21.96
CA ASN A 64 -15.42 18.70 -22.98
C ASN A 64 -13.97 19.01 -22.56
N ALA A 65 -13.74 20.14 -21.90
CA ALA A 65 -12.43 20.50 -21.38
C ALA A 65 -12.06 19.66 -20.13
N GLN A 66 -13.04 19.30 -19.30
CA GLN A 66 -12.83 18.36 -18.18
C GLN A 66 -12.34 17.00 -18.69
N THR A 67 -12.96 16.46 -19.74
CA THR A 67 -12.54 15.20 -20.35
C THR A 67 -11.09 15.26 -20.83
N LEU A 68 -10.69 16.36 -21.48
CA LEU A 68 -9.30 16.57 -21.93
C LEU A 68 -8.32 16.71 -20.76
N MET A 69 -8.70 17.42 -19.69
CA MET A 69 -7.86 17.55 -18.50
C MET A 69 -7.64 16.22 -17.77
N LEU A 70 -8.62 15.31 -17.81
CA LEU A 70 -8.51 13.98 -17.23
C LEU A 70 -7.82 12.97 -18.15
N GLU A 71 -7.51 13.31 -19.40
CA GLU A 71 -6.88 12.39 -20.32
C GLU A 71 -5.44 12.07 -19.89
N LEU A 72 -5.14 10.78 -19.80
CA LEU A 72 -3.79 10.29 -19.57
C LEU A 72 -2.96 10.52 -20.84
N GLN A 73 -1.90 11.31 -20.74
CA GLN A 73 -0.99 11.68 -21.83
C GLN A 73 -0.02 10.52 -22.14
N ARG A 74 -0.59 9.38 -22.53
CA ARG A 74 0.08 8.08 -22.67
C ARG A 74 1.31 8.17 -23.56
N ASP A 75 1.18 8.75 -24.74
CA ASP A 75 2.28 8.82 -25.72
C ASP A 75 3.44 9.65 -25.19
N ASN A 76 3.14 10.79 -24.54
CA ASN A 76 4.15 11.65 -23.93
C ASN A 76 4.85 10.93 -22.76
N HIS A 77 4.12 10.17 -21.96
CA HIS A 77 4.68 9.37 -20.86
C HIS A 77 5.56 8.24 -21.36
N VAL A 78 5.14 7.50 -22.40
CA VAL A 78 5.93 6.45 -23.04
C VAL A 78 7.21 7.04 -23.62
N GLN A 79 7.13 8.17 -24.30
CA GLN A 79 8.30 8.86 -24.85
C GLN A 79 9.28 9.28 -23.73
N TYR A 80 8.76 9.85 -22.64
CA TYR A 80 9.55 10.25 -21.48
C TYR A 80 10.29 9.06 -20.86
N LEU A 81 9.58 7.98 -20.54
CA LEU A 81 10.15 6.76 -19.97
C LEU A 81 11.17 6.10 -20.91
N SER A 82 10.83 6.01 -22.20
CA SER A 82 11.70 5.39 -23.21
C SER A 82 13.02 6.12 -23.35
N LYS A 83 13.07 7.44 -23.12
CA LYS A 83 14.32 8.21 -23.17
C LYS A 83 15.28 7.76 -22.06
N GLY A 84 14.78 7.53 -20.85
CA GLY A 84 15.58 7.02 -19.74
C GLY A 84 16.10 5.60 -20.00
N LEU A 85 15.24 4.70 -20.48
CA LEU A 85 15.59 3.30 -20.72
C LEU A 85 16.69 3.12 -21.78
N ARG A 86 16.79 4.01 -22.77
CA ARG A 86 17.85 3.98 -23.80
C ARG A 86 19.27 4.13 -23.24
N HIS A 87 19.41 4.59 -22.01
CA HIS A 87 20.71 4.77 -21.36
C HIS A 87 21.12 3.56 -20.49
N LEU A 88 20.26 2.55 -20.35
CA LEU A 88 20.60 1.34 -19.61
C LEU A 88 21.55 0.46 -20.43
N SER A 89 22.60 -0.03 -19.78
CA SER A 89 23.52 -0.99 -20.40
C SER A 89 22.88 -2.35 -20.60
N SER A 90 23.44 -3.18 -21.50
CA SER A 90 23.00 -4.57 -21.71
C SER A 90 23.07 -5.45 -20.44
N ALA A 91 23.81 -5.05 -19.41
CA ALA A 91 23.81 -5.74 -18.12
C ALA A 91 22.43 -5.80 -17.45
N PHE A 92 21.52 -4.87 -17.78
CA PHE A 92 20.12 -4.91 -17.30
C PHE A 92 19.23 -5.90 -18.06
N SER A 93 19.76 -6.59 -19.08
CA SER A 93 19.03 -7.58 -19.89
C SER A 93 19.42 -9.02 -19.57
N VAL A 94 20.22 -9.26 -18.54
CA VAL A 94 20.72 -10.58 -18.16
C VAL A 94 20.36 -10.87 -16.71
N LEU A 95 19.91 -12.09 -16.45
CA LEU A 95 19.76 -12.63 -15.10
C LEU A 95 20.96 -13.51 -14.77
N ASP A 96 21.51 -13.36 -13.57
CA ASP A 96 22.48 -14.32 -13.03
C ASP A 96 21.88 -15.72 -12.93
N SER A 97 22.74 -16.75 -12.91
CA SER A 97 22.26 -18.11 -12.65
C SER A 97 21.58 -18.20 -11.29
N LYS A 98 20.53 -19.04 -11.20
CA LYS A 98 19.77 -19.27 -9.96
C LYS A 98 20.70 -19.52 -8.75
N ASP A 99 21.74 -20.32 -8.92
CA ASP A 99 22.71 -20.65 -7.86
C ASP A 99 23.51 -19.44 -7.35
N LYS A 100 23.95 -18.55 -8.25
CA LYS A 100 24.72 -17.35 -7.86
C LYS A 100 23.84 -16.36 -7.13
N LEU A 101 22.60 -16.19 -7.61
CA LEU A 101 21.60 -15.35 -6.97
C LEU A 101 21.24 -15.90 -5.59
N HIS A 102 20.97 -17.21 -5.47
CA HIS A 102 20.72 -17.86 -4.19
C HIS A 102 21.88 -17.69 -3.21
N GLY A 103 23.11 -17.92 -3.68
CA GLY A 103 24.32 -17.68 -2.89
C GLY A 103 24.45 -16.24 -2.42
N PHE A 104 24.14 -15.25 -3.27
CA PHE A 104 24.11 -13.84 -2.86
C PHE A 104 23.06 -13.58 -1.77
N LEU A 105 21.83 -14.06 -1.95
CA LEU A 105 20.76 -13.87 -0.96
C LEU A 105 21.10 -14.51 0.39
N ARG A 106 21.67 -15.71 0.41
CA ARG A 106 22.15 -16.34 1.65
C ARG A 106 23.24 -15.53 2.34
N ARG A 107 24.19 -14.95 1.57
CA ARG A 107 25.22 -14.07 2.15
C ARG A 107 24.61 -12.82 2.80
N MET A 108 23.54 -12.29 2.22
CA MET A 108 22.87 -11.09 2.76
C MET A 108 22.00 -11.41 3.99
N LYS A 109 21.52 -12.64 4.13
CA LYS A 109 20.70 -13.11 5.25
C LYS A 109 21.41 -12.91 6.59
N GLN A 110 20.68 -12.38 7.57
CA GLN A 110 21.16 -12.18 8.94
C GLN A 110 20.47 -13.13 9.93
N PRO A 111 21.12 -13.48 11.07
CA PRO A 111 20.55 -14.39 12.07
C PRO A 111 19.23 -13.91 12.69
N ASN A 112 19.04 -12.59 12.80
CA ASN A 112 17.84 -11.99 13.37
C ASN A 112 16.61 -12.02 12.45
N GLY A 113 16.75 -12.56 11.23
CA GLY A 113 15.67 -12.57 10.24
C GLY A 113 15.89 -11.61 9.07
N GLY A 114 16.51 -10.46 9.31
CA GLY A 114 16.70 -9.43 8.30
C GLY A 114 17.65 -9.84 7.16
N PHE A 115 17.73 -8.99 6.14
CA PHE A 115 18.70 -9.07 5.06
C PHE A 115 19.48 -7.75 4.98
N ARG A 116 20.74 -7.81 4.55
CA ARG A 116 21.48 -6.61 4.12
C ARG A 116 21.14 -6.24 2.69
N MET A 117 21.17 -4.96 2.37
CA MET A 117 20.96 -4.48 0.99
C MET A 117 22.10 -4.88 0.03
N HIS A 118 23.33 -4.90 0.53
CA HIS A 118 24.54 -5.36 -0.14
C HIS A 118 25.62 -5.67 0.91
N ASP A 119 26.80 -6.11 0.49
CA ASP A 119 27.94 -6.32 1.40
C ASP A 119 28.21 -5.04 2.22
N ASP A 120 28.26 -5.18 3.54
CA ASP A 120 28.37 -4.09 4.54
C ASP A 120 27.25 -3.02 4.51
N GLY A 121 26.16 -3.29 3.78
CA GLY A 121 24.99 -2.42 3.69
C GLY A 121 24.10 -2.44 4.93
N GLU A 122 23.13 -1.53 4.93
CA GLU A 122 22.08 -1.42 5.94
C GLU A 122 21.14 -2.64 5.95
N ILE A 123 20.42 -2.81 7.06
CA ILE A 123 19.41 -3.84 7.25
C ILE A 123 18.10 -3.14 7.53
N ASP A 124 17.16 -3.21 6.59
CA ASP A 124 15.78 -2.77 6.82
C ASP A 124 14.81 -3.65 6.03
N VAL A 125 13.51 -3.46 6.23
CA VAL A 125 12.48 -4.30 5.60
C VAL A 125 12.46 -4.22 4.06
N ARG A 126 13.14 -3.24 3.42
CA ARG A 126 13.31 -3.24 1.95
C ARG A 126 14.12 -4.46 1.52
N ALA A 127 15.22 -4.74 2.22
CA ALA A 127 16.08 -5.87 1.91
C ALA A 127 15.31 -7.20 2.03
N CYS A 128 14.45 -7.34 3.06
CA CYS A 128 13.59 -8.51 3.21
C CYS A 128 12.64 -8.68 2.02
N TYR A 129 11.90 -7.63 1.65
CA TYR A 129 10.99 -7.70 0.51
C TYR A 129 11.72 -7.98 -0.79
N THR A 130 12.83 -7.29 -1.08
CA THR A 130 13.59 -7.50 -2.31
C THR A 130 14.13 -8.93 -2.39
N ALA A 131 14.71 -9.46 -1.32
CA ALA A 131 15.24 -10.82 -1.29
C ALA A 131 14.12 -11.86 -1.50
N ILE A 132 13.04 -11.76 -0.73
CA ILE A 132 11.91 -12.70 -0.78
C ILE A 132 11.16 -12.60 -2.11
N SER A 133 10.93 -11.39 -2.62
CA SER A 133 10.26 -11.16 -3.90
C SER A 133 11.03 -11.80 -5.05
N VAL A 134 12.34 -11.57 -5.14
CA VAL A 134 13.16 -12.13 -6.21
C VAL A 134 13.25 -13.65 -6.08
N ALA A 135 13.52 -14.16 -4.88
CA ALA A 135 13.60 -15.60 -4.63
C ALA A 135 12.30 -16.33 -4.96
N SER A 136 11.15 -15.70 -4.68
CA SER A 136 9.82 -16.22 -5.02
C SER A 136 9.60 -16.31 -6.53
N ILE A 137 9.88 -15.25 -7.29
CA ILE A 137 9.67 -15.22 -8.75
C ILE A 137 10.54 -16.26 -9.46
N VAL A 138 11.82 -16.36 -9.10
CA VAL A 138 12.77 -17.24 -9.80
C VAL A 138 12.80 -18.67 -9.24
N ASN A 139 11.88 -19.00 -8.33
CA ASN A 139 11.70 -20.32 -7.73
C ASN A 139 12.96 -20.85 -7.03
N ILE A 140 13.53 -20.04 -6.13
CA ILE A 140 14.69 -20.39 -5.27
C ILE A 140 14.46 -20.09 -3.78
N LEU A 141 13.22 -19.76 -3.41
CA LEU A 141 12.84 -19.50 -2.02
C LEU A 141 12.84 -20.82 -1.22
N ASP A 142 13.52 -20.84 -0.08
CA ASP A 142 13.65 -22.01 0.81
C ASP A 142 13.56 -21.64 2.29
N ASP A 143 13.57 -22.65 3.16
CA ASP A 143 13.43 -22.48 4.61
C ASP A 143 14.57 -21.64 5.22
N GLU A 144 15.78 -21.70 4.67
CA GLU A 144 16.94 -20.94 5.17
C GLU A 144 16.76 -19.43 4.89
N LEU A 145 16.30 -19.09 3.69
CA LEU A 145 16.00 -17.70 3.34
C LEU A 145 14.81 -17.15 4.15
N ILE A 146 13.81 -17.98 4.47
CA ILE A 146 12.62 -17.58 5.23
C ILE A 146 12.89 -17.48 6.73
N GLN A 147 13.88 -18.22 7.26
CA GLN A 147 14.11 -18.34 8.69
C GLN A 147 14.17 -16.97 9.40
N ASN A 148 13.30 -16.80 10.40
CA ASN A 148 13.14 -15.59 11.22
C ASN A 148 12.75 -14.30 10.47
N VAL A 149 12.49 -14.34 9.15
CA VAL A 149 12.07 -13.14 8.39
C VAL A 149 10.79 -12.56 9.00
N GLY A 150 9.83 -13.42 9.35
CA GLY A 150 8.59 -12.98 9.99
C GLY A 150 8.80 -12.37 11.37
N ASP A 151 9.76 -12.86 12.16
CA ASP A 151 10.10 -12.28 13.47
C ASP A 151 10.67 -10.86 13.32
N TYR A 152 11.59 -10.69 12.36
CA TYR A 152 12.19 -9.39 12.07
C TYR A 152 11.12 -8.37 11.63
N ILE A 153 10.28 -8.74 10.66
CA ILE A 153 9.22 -7.84 10.15
C ILE A 153 8.18 -7.55 11.24
N LEU A 154 7.79 -8.54 12.04
CA LEU A 154 6.85 -8.36 13.15
C LEU A 154 7.39 -7.34 14.15
N SER A 155 8.68 -7.39 14.47
CA SER A 155 9.33 -6.40 15.35
C SER A 155 9.39 -4.98 14.78
N CYS A 156 9.12 -4.81 13.48
CA CYS A 156 9.03 -3.52 12.79
C CYS A 156 7.60 -2.96 12.76
N GLN A 157 6.57 -3.74 13.11
CA GLN A 157 5.21 -3.21 13.21
C GLN A 157 5.11 -2.28 14.44
N THR A 158 4.68 -1.05 14.20
CA THR A 158 4.74 0.03 15.19
C THR A 158 3.43 0.15 15.97
N TYR A 159 3.43 0.98 17.02
CA TYR A 159 2.21 1.39 17.71
C TYR A 159 1.24 2.18 16.79
N GLU A 160 1.69 2.69 15.66
CA GLU A 160 0.77 3.38 14.74
C GLU A 160 -0.10 2.36 13.97
N GLY A 161 0.33 1.10 13.88
CA GLY A 161 -0.28 0.03 13.07
C GLY A 161 0.49 -0.29 11.79
N GLY A 162 1.13 0.71 11.18
CA GLY A 162 2.04 0.54 10.05
C GLY A 162 3.39 -0.05 10.46
N ILE A 163 4.23 -0.35 9.46
CA ILE A 163 5.54 -0.98 9.63
C ILE A 163 6.63 0.06 9.37
N GLY A 164 7.63 0.11 10.25
CA GLY A 164 8.84 0.93 10.10
C GLY A 164 9.92 0.21 9.30
N GLY A 165 11.00 0.94 8.96
CA GLY A 165 12.15 0.35 8.26
C GLY A 165 12.87 -0.69 9.11
N GLU A 166 13.02 -0.37 10.39
CA GLU A 166 13.70 -1.15 11.40
C GLU A 166 12.90 -1.12 12.71
N PRO A 167 13.14 -2.03 13.66
CA PRO A 167 12.46 -2.04 14.94
C PRO A 167 12.58 -0.70 15.67
N GLY A 168 11.45 -0.17 16.13
CA GLY A 168 11.37 1.13 16.81
C GLY A 168 11.33 2.37 15.90
N SER A 169 11.42 2.20 14.58
CA SER A 169 11.25 3.31 13.62
C SER A 169 9.78 3.71 13.44
N GLU A 170 9.53 4.92 12.96
CA GLU A 170 8.20 5.42 12.57
C GLU A 170 7.57 4.58 11.44
N ALA A 171 6.25 4.39 11.47
CA ALA A 171 5.56 3.68 10.41
C ALA A 171 5.64 4.46 9.09
N HIS A 172 5.89 3.78 7.97
CA HIS A 172 6.10 4.44 6.68
C HIS A 172 5.53 3.62 5.51
N GLY A 173 4.83 4.26 4.58
CA GLY A 173 4.10 3.56 3.51
C GLY A 173 4.96 2.59 2.69
N GLY A 174 6.18 3.01 2.31
CA GLY A 174 7.13 2.13 1.62
C GLY A 174 7.53 0.89 2.42
N TYR A 175 7.89 1.08 3.71
CA TYR A 175 8.27 -0.03 4.59
C TYR A 175 7.08 -0.92 4.96
N THR A 176 5.90 -0.33 5.14
CA THR A 176 4.62 -1.03 5.29
C THR A 176 4.33 -1.94 4.10
N PHE A 177 4.46 -1.45 2.87
CA PHE A 177 4.29 -2.29 1.68
C PHE A 177 5.31 -3.43 1.66
N CYS A 178 6.60 -3.13 1.84
CA CYS A 178 7.66 -4.13 1.84
C CYS A 178 7.42 -5.23 2.89
N GLY A 179 7.16 -4.84 4.14
CA GLY A 179 6.90 -5.76 5.23
C GLY A 179 5.67 -6.62 4.99
N LEU A 180 4.53 -6.00 4.62
CA LEU A 180 3.30 -6.74 4.36
C LEU A 180 3.45 -7.71 3.16
N ALA A 181 4.02 -7.26 2.06
CA ALA A 181 4.22 -8.09 0.88
C ALA A 181 5.16 -9.27 1.17
N ALA A 182 6.26 -9.04 1.88
CA ALA A 182 7.17 -10.11 2.30
C ALA A 182 6.47 -11.12 3.22
N MET A 183 5.70 -10.65 4.21
CA MET A 183 4.92 -11.52 5.11
C MET A 183 3.89 -12.36 4.37
N ILE A 184 3.26 -11.82 3.33
CA ILE A 184 2.37 -12.60 2.45
C ILE A 184 3.17 -13.66 1.70
N LEU A 185 4.30 -13.30 1.08
CA LEU A 185 5.11 -14.21 0.28
C LEU A 185 5.69 -15.39 1.07
N ILE A 186 5.98 -15.21 2.36
CA ILE A 186 6.41 -16.28 3.27
C ILE A 186 5.25 -16.97 3.99
N GLY A 187 3.99 -16.64 3.69
CA GLY A 187 2.82 -17.29 4.30
C GLY A 187 2.56 -16.92 5.77
N GLU A 188 3.11 -15.81 6.25
CA GLU A 188 3.06 -15.40 7.66
C GLU A 188 2.26 -14.12 7.93
N ALA A 189 1.50 -13.62 6.94
CA ALA A 189 0.73 -12.37 7.07
C ALA A 189 -0.22 -12.34 8.28
N SER A 190 -0.74 -13.48 8.74
CA SER A 190 -1.60 -13.61 9.92
C SER A 190 -0.91 -13.29 11.25
N ARG A 191 0.42 -13.17 11.27
CA ARG A 191 1.18 -12.79 12.46
C ARG A 191 1.15 -11.28 12.74
N LEU A 192 0.91 -10.47 11.71
CA LEU A 192 0.77 -9.01 11.86
C LEU A 192 -0.58 -8.67 12.49
N ASP A 193 -0.65 -7.56 13.21
CA ASP A 193 -1.92 -6.94 13.61
C ASP A 193 -2.53 -6.24 12.38
N LEU A 194 -3.28 -6.99 11.58
CA LEU A 194 -3.87 -6.50 10.34
C LEU A 194 -5.00 -5.48 10.56
N PRO A 195 -5.88 -5.60 11.57
CA PRO A 195 -6.86 -4.57 11.90
C PRO A 195 -6.23 -3.20 12.15
N ARG A 196 -5.19 -3.13 12.99
CA ARG A 196 -4.49 -1.86 13.27
C ARG A 196 -3.75 -1.34 12.05
N LEU A 197 -3.22 -2.24 11.23
CA LEU A 197 -2.59 -1.88 9.95
C LEU A 197 -3.60 -1.27 8.97
N ILE A 198 -4.83 -1.79 8.88
CA ILE A 198 -5.92 -1.17 8.12
C ILE A 198 -6.18 0.25 8.63
N ASP A 199 -6.41 0.39 9.94
CA ASP A 199 -6.71 1.68 10.55
C ASP A 199 -5.60 2.71 10.23
N TRP A 200 -4.33 2.29 10.30
CA TRP A 200 -3.21 3.14 9.93
C TRP A 200 -3.25 3.54 8.45
N VAL A 201 -3.32 2.58 7.53
CA VAL A 201 -3.12 2.84 6.10
C VAL A 201 -4.26 3.65 5.48
N VAL A 202 -5.51 3.44 5.90
CA VAL A 202 -6.66 4.19 5.35
C VAL A 202 -6.62 5.66 5.77
N CYS A 203 -6.07 5.95 6.96
CA CYS A 203 -5.84 7.32 7.44
C CYS A 203 -4.68 8.03 6.75
N ARG A 204 -4.05 7.40 5.74
CA ARG A 204 -2.98 8.00 4.93
C ARG A 204 -3.52 8.63 3.65
N GLN A 205 -4.80 8.46 3.30
CA GLN A 205 -5.41 9.21 2.21
C GLN A 205 -5.84 10.59 2.72
N GLY A 206 -5.23 11.64 2.20
CA GLY A 206 -5.42 13.03 2.64
C GLY A 206 -6.60 13.72 1.96
N LYS A 207 -6.82 14.99 2.33
CA LYS A 207 -7.87 15.85 1.73
C LYS A 207 -7.58 16.17 0.27
N GLU A 208 -6.32 16.11 -0.12
CA GLU A 208 -5.83 16.23 -1.49
C GLU A 208 -6.24 15.05 -2.37
N CYS A 209 -6.82 13.99 -1.78
CA CYS A 209 -7.19 12.70 -2.38
C CYS A 209 -6.02 11.77 -2.72
N GLY A 210 -4.78 12.27 -2.71
CA GLY A 210 -3.56 11.48 -2.71
C GLY A 210 -3.23 10.87 -1.34
N PHE A 211 -2.13 10.14 -1.27
CA PHE A 211 -1.65 9.55 -0.03
C PHE A 211 -0.41 10.27 0.52
N GLN A 212 -0.32 10.38 1.85
CA GLN A 212 0.95 10.68 2.52
C GLN A 212 1.66 9.41 3.00
N GLY A 213 2.99 9.45 3.05
CA GLY A 213 3.80 8.30 3.46
C GLY A 213 3.71 7.98 4.95
N ARG A 214 3.45 8.99 5.78
CA ARG A 214 3.50 8.93 7.24
C ARG A 214 2.57 9.95 7.87
N THR A 215 2.25 9.75 9.15
CA THR A 215 1.42 10.67 9.92
C THR A 215 2.01 12.09 9.89
N ASN A 216 1.18 13.11 9.67
CA ASN A 216 1.58 14.53 9.60
C ASN A 216 2.69 14.84 8.58
N LYS A 217 2.77 14.10 7.47
CA LYS A 217 3.59 14.45 6.31
C LYS A 217 2.70 14.78 5.12
N LEU A 218 3.29 15.48 4.15
CA LEU A 218 2.61 15.93 2.94
C LEU A 218 2.20 14.75 2.06
N VAL A 219 1.14 14.95 1.27
CA VAL A 219 0.78 14.07 0.15
C VAL A 219 1.95 13.92 -0.84
N ASP A 220 2.10 12.75 -1.44
CA ASP A 220 3.09 12.49 -2.49
C ASP A 220 2.59 11.38 -3.44
N GLY A 221 2.71 11.64 -4.74
CA GLY A 221 2.25 10.78 -5.82
C GLY A 221 2.79 9.36 -5.77
N CYS A 222 4.02 9.12 -5.28
CA CYS A 222 4.56 7.77 -5.22
C CYS A 222 3.81 6.87 -4.22
N TYR A 223 3.19 7.44 -3.19
CA TYR A 223 2.38 6.69 -2.24
C TYR A 223 1.05 6.22 -2.82
N SER A 224 0.69 6.66 -4.04
CA SER A 224 -0.40 6.06 -4.80
C SER A 224 -0.20 4.55 -4.97
N PHE A 225 1.05 4.09 -5.10
CA PHE A 225 1.37 2.66 -5.08
C PHE A 225 1.77 2.17 -3.70
N TRP A 226 2.65 2.85 -2.95
CA TRP A 226 3.13 2.28 -1.69
C TRP A 226 2.01 2.10 -0.65
N GLN A 227 1.12 3.10 -0.49
CA GLN A 227 -0.06 2.95 0.36
C GLN A 227 -1.18 2.21 -0.37
N GLY A 228 -1.49 2.59 -1.61
CA GLY A 228 -2.57 1.98 -2.39
C GLY A 228 -2.38 0.47 -2.60
N GLY A 229 -1.13 0.04 -2.81
CA GLY A 229 -0.71 -1.37 -2.90
C GLY A 229 -0.86 -2.09 -1.58
N ALA A 230 -0.44 -1.49 -0.46
CA ALA A 230 -0.65 -2.08 0.87
C ALA A 230 -2.14 -2.27 1.16
N VAL A 231 -2.98 -1.28 0.83
CA VAL A 231 -4.44 -1.40 0.94
C VAL A 231 -4.98 -2.53 0.04
N ALA A 232 -4.53 -2.58 -1.22
CA ALA A 232 -4.93 -3.62 -2.16
C ALA A 232 -4.56 -5.03 -1.67
N LEU A 233 -3.41 -5.19 -1.00
CA LEU A 233 -3.02 -6.46 -0.38
C LEU A 233 -3.94 -6.80 0.81
N LEU A 234 -4.20 -5.86 1.71
CA LEU A 234 -5.10 -6.05 2.86
C LEU A 234 -6.52 -6.45 2.44
N GLN A 235 -7.05 -5.86 1.36
CA GLN A 235 -8.34 -6.26 0.80
C GLN A 235 -8.42 -7.76 0.47
N ARG A 236 -7.31 -8.38 0.10
CA ARG A 236 -7.25 -9.81 -0.21
C ARG A 236 -7.06 -10.69 1.03
N LEU A 237 -6.65 -10.09 2.14
CA LEU A 237 -6.50 -10.76 3.44
C LEU A 237 -7.77 -10.66 4.30
N TYR A 238 -8.91 -10.28 3.73
CA TYR A 238 -10.17 -10.04 4.45
C TYR A 238 -10.54 -11.15 5.45
N SER A 239 -10.42 -12.42 5.05
CA SER A 239 -10.71 -13.59 5.91
C SER A 239 -9.83 -13.66 7.15
N ILE A 240 -8.53 -13.38 7.02
CA ILE A 240 -7.57 -13.35 8.14
C ILE A 240 -7.94 -12.20 9.07
N ILE A 241 -8.26 -11.04 8.49
CA ILE A 241 -8.62 -9.82 9.22
C ILE A 241 -9.90 -10.04 10.01
N ASP A 242 -10.94 -10.61 9.38
CA ASP A 242 -12.23 -10.89 10.01
C ASP A 242 -12.05 -11.80 11.23
N LYS A 243 -11.25 -12.87 11.07
CA LYS A 243 -10.88 -13.77 12.17
C LYS A 243 -10.15 -13.05 13.31
N GLN A 244 -9.14 -12.22 13.01
CA GLN A 244 -8.42 -11.45 14.04
C GLN A 244 -9.35 -10.46 14.78
N MET A 245 -10.33 -9.87 14.07
CA MET A 245 -11.32 -8.97 14.66
C MET A 245 -12.31 -9.70 15.57
N GLU A 246 -12.74 -10.90 15.21
CA GLU A 246 -13.60 -11.76 16.03
C GLU A 246 -12.91 -12.19 17.32
N GLU A 247 -11.66 -12.67 17.22
CA GLU A 247 -10.83 -13.08 18.36
C GLU A 247 -10.62 -11.91 19.34
N THR A 248 -10.33 -10.71 18.83
CA THR A 248 -10.19 -9.50 19.65
C THR A 248 -11.50 -9.17 20.38
N SER A 249 -12.64 -9.26 19.69
CA SER A 249 -13.96 -8.96 20.27
C SER A 249 -14.35 -9.95 21.36
N GLN A 250 -14.00 -11.23 21.21
CA GLN A 250 -14.21 -12.26 22.23
C GLN A 250 -13.36 -11.99 23.48
N ILE A 251 -12.09 -11.60 23.32
CA ILE A 251 -11.21 -11.24 24.45
C ILE A 251 -11.78 -10.06 25.23
N PHE A 252 -12.27 -9.01 24.55
CA PHE A 252 -12.93 -7.88 25.22
C PHE A 252 -14.18 -8.31 25.99
N ASN A 253 -15.01 -9.18 25.42
CA ASN A 253 -16.19 -9.70 26.09
C ASN A 253 -15.84 -10.56 27.31
N ILE A 254 -14.82 -11.42 27.22
CA ILE A 254 -14.33 -12.23 28.36
C ILE A 254 -13.74 -11.31 29.44
N SER A 255 -12.97 -10.28 29.07
CA SER A 255 -12.41 -9.33 30.04
C SER A 255 -13.48 -8.52 30.78
N ASN A 256 -14.61 -8.23 30.12
CA ASN A 256 -15.77 -7.58 30.74
C ASN A 256 -16.62 -8.53 31.59
N VAL A 257 -16.69 -9.82 31.23
CA VAL A 257 -17.40 -10.85 32.01
C VAL A 257 -16.57 -11.32 33.21
N SER A 258 -15.24 -11.36 33.11
CA SER A 258 -14.33 -11.81 34.17
C SER A 258 -14.19 -10.86 35.37
N LYS A 259 -14.92 -9.74 35.39
CA LYS A 259 -15.17 -8.99 36.64
C LYS A 259 -16.23 -9.63 37.54
N ASP A 260 -16.98 -10.61 37.04
CA ASP A 260 -17.92 -11.40 37.83
C ASP A 260 -17.78 -12.90 37.51
N LYS A 261 -17.16 -13.63 38.46
CA LYS A 261 -17.09 -15.09 38.63
C LYS A 261 -15.84 -15.82 38.11
N GLU A 262 -15.14 -16.41 39.09
CA GLU A 262 -14.25 -17.56 38.93
C GLU A 262 -15.04 -18.84 38.62
N SER A 263 -14.47 -19.65 37.71
CA SER A 263 -14.30 -21.12 37.77
C SER A 263 -14.67 -21.90 36.49
N LEU A 264 -13.72 -22.76 36.11
CA LEU A 264 -13.78 -24.06 35.42
C LEU A 264 -14.03 -24.14 33.89
N ASP A 265 -12.93 -24.54 33.23
CA ASP A 265 -12.73 -25.68 32.32
C ASP A 265 -13.49 -25.77 30.98
N GLY A 266 -12.74 -26.07 29.90
CA GLY A 266 -13.33 -26.42 28.60
C GLY A 266 -12.52 -26.03 27.36
N THR A 267 -11.59 -26.90 26.97
CA THR A 267 -11.24 -27.34 25.60
C THR A 267 -11.24 -26.32 24.45
N SER A 268 -10.03 -25.93 24.02
CA SER A 268 -9.76 -25.22 22.76
C SER A 268 -9.95 -26.13 21.54
N THR A 269 -10.85 -25.74 20.64
CA THR A 269 -10.95 -26.31 19.28
C THR A 269 -10.31 -25.33 18.29
N HIS A 270 -9.07 -25.62 17.89
CA HIS A 270 -8.41 -24.96 16.78
C HIS A 270 -9.10 -25.32 15.46
N ALA A 271 -9.83 -24.36 14.87
CA ALA A 271 -10.26 -24.42 13.48
C ALA A 271 -9.28 -23.63 12.59
N THR A 272 -8.49 -24.38 11.83
CA THR A 272 -7.58 -23.93 10.77
C THR A 272 -8.36 -23.53 9.52
N CYS A 273 -8.27 -22.25 9.12
CA CYS A 273 -8.83 -21.76 7.85
C CYS A 273 -7.78 -20.96 7.08
N TYR A 274 -6.69 -21.64 6.75
CA TYR A 274 -5.89 -21.60 5.52
C TYR A 274 -5.03 -22.84 5.66
N GLY A 275 -5.09 -23.77 4.71
CA GLY A 275 -4.50 -25.11 4.83
C GLY A 275 -3.08 -25.07 5.39
N THR A 276 -2.97 -25.27 6.70
CA THR A 276 -1.78 -25.70 7.40
C THR A 276 -2.05 -27.16 7.68
N THR A 277 -1.50 -28.00 6.80
CA THR A 277 -1.27 -29.39 7.14
C THR A 277 -0.49 -29.45 8.44
N GLU A 278 -1.01 -30.22 9.38
CA GLU A 278 -0.26 -30.87 10.46
C GLU A 278 1.19 -31.14 10.04
N SER A 279 2.17 -30.56 10.74
CA SER A 279 3.62 -30.77 10.56
C SER A 279 4.10 -31.08 9.12
N GLY A 280 3.60 -30.36 8.12
CA GLY A 280 3.97 -30.52 6.72
C GLY A 280 4.46 -29.19 6.17
N SER A 281 5.62 -29.20 5.51
CA SER A 281 6.24 -28.05 4.85
C SER A 281 5.21 -27.23 4.06
N THR A 282 5.09 -25.93 4.37
CA THR A 282 4.24 -25.01 3.60
C THR A 282 4.86 -24.83 2.22
N ASP A 283 4.12 -25.11 1.15
CA ASP A 283 4.61 -24.95 -0.24
C ASP A 283 4.68 -23.45 -0.61
N TYR A 284 5.73 -22.77 -0.15
CA TYR A 284 5.96 -21.33 -0.39
C TYR A 284 6.08 -20.98 -1.88
N ARG A 285 6.41 -21.98 -2.71
CA ARG A 285 6.56 -21.90 -4.18
C ARG A 285 5.35 -21.27 -4.89
N ASN A 286 4.13 -21.57 -4.44
CA ASN A 286 2.91 -21.17 -5.15
C ASN A 286 2.09 -20.10 -4.42
N ILE A 287 2.58 -19.54 -3.32
CA ILE A 287 1.80 -18.58 -2.51
C ILE A 287 1.39 -17.37 -3.35
N ALA A 288 2.33 -16.73 -4.06
CA ALA A 288 2.02 -15.56 -4.87
C ALA A 288 1.02 -15.86 -6.00
N TYR A 289 1.16 -17.03 -6.65
CA TYR A 289 0.25 -17.48 -7.72
C TYR A 289 -1.16 -17.74 -7.18
N LYS A 290 -1.30 -18.39 -6.02
CA LYS A 290 -2.61 -18.60 -5.38
C LYS A 290 -3.22 -17.28 -4.90
N PHE A 291 -2.39 -16.39 -4.34
CA PHE A 291 -2.82 -15.09 -3.83
C PHE A 291 -3.50 -14.21 -4.88
N ILE A 292 -3.12 -14.32 -6.16
CA ILE A 292 -3.78 -13.59 -7.25
C ILE A 292 -5.00 -14.33 -7.82
N ASN A 293 -4.94 -15.66 -7.94
CA ASN A 293 -5.97 -16.44 -8.65
C ASN A 293 -7.15 -16.86 -7.77
N GLU A 294 -6.97 -16.96 -6.46
CA GLU A 294 -8.02 -17.39 -5.52
C GLU A 294 -8.76 -16.22 -4.85
N TRP A 295 -8.44 -14.98 -5.25
CA TRP A 295 -9.00 -13.78 -4.67
C TRP A 295 -10.48 -13.58 -5.04
N ARG A 296 -11.27 -13.16 -4.04
CA ARG A 296 -12.68 -12.76 -4.21
C ARG A 296 -12.82 -11.26 -4.10
N ALA A 297 -13.57 -10.69 -5.03
CA ALA A 297 -13.83 -9.26 -5.09
C ALA A 297 -14.40 -8.70 -3.79
N GLN A 298 -13.75 -7.66 -3.28
CA GLN A 298 -14.19 -6.86 -2.14
C GLN A 298 -14.31 -5.40 -2.55
N GLU A 299 -15.15 -4.63 -1.85
CA GLU A 299 -15.21 -3.19 -2.06
C GLU A 299 -13.84 -2.54 -1.74
N PRO A 300 -13.46 -1.45 -2.46
CA PRO A 300 -12.30 -0.62 -2.13
C PRO A 300 -12.29 -0.18 -0.66
N LEU A 301 -11.15 -0.37 0.03
CA LEU A 301 -10.94 0.16 1.39
C LEU A 301 -10.48 1.63 1.40
N PHE A 302 -10.36 2.25 0.22
CA PHE A 302 -9.93 3.63 0.02
C PHE A 302 -10.70 4.26 -1.14
N HIS A 303 -10.66 5.59 -1.25
CA HIS A 303 -11.36 6.32 -2.32
C HIS A 303 -10.57 6.22 -3.64
N SER A 304 -10.78 5.14 -4.39
CA SER A 304 -10.03 4.86 -5.62
C SER A 304 -10.23 5.91 -6.72
N ILE A 305 -11.46 6.37 -6.97
CA ILE A 305 -11.72 7.46 -7.94
C ILE A 305 -11.04 8.77 -7.53
N ALA A 306 -11.04 9.09 -6.24
CA ALA A 306 -10.40 10.29 -5.73
C ALA A 306 -8.87 10.24 -5.93
N LEU A 307 -8.25 9.07 -5.75
CA LEU A 307 -6.82 8.90 -6.03
C LEU A 307 -6.51 9.02 -7.53
N GLN A 308 -7.36 8.47 -8.42
CA GLN A 308 -7.22 8.68 -9.87
C GLN A 308 -7.28 10.17 -10.23
N GLN A 309 -8.18 10.92 -9.60
CA GLN A 309 -8.29 12.38 -9.79
C GLN A 309 -6.99 13.09 -9.39
N TYR A 310 -6.42 12.77 -8.23
CA TYR A 310 -5.14 13.35 -7.80
C TYR A 310 -4.02 13.04 -8.80
N ILE A 311 -3.91 11.79 -9.26
CA ILE A 311 -2.86 11.39 -10.20
C ILE A 311 -3.00 12.15 -11.54
N LEU A 312 -4.20 12.13 -12.14
CA LEU A 312 -4.44 12.70 -13.47
C LEU A 312 -4.36 14.23 -13.49
N LEU A 313 -4.83 14.90 -12.44
CA LEU A 313 -4.89 16.37 -12.38
C LEU A 313 -3.66 17.01 -11.72
N CYS A 314 -3.04 16.37 -10.72
CA CYS A 314 -1.99 16.99 -9.91
C CYS A 314 -0.59 16.42 -10.18
N ALA A 315 -0.48 15.11 -10.38
CA ALA A 315 0.80 14.42 -10.55
C ALA A 315 1.27 14.32 -12.01
N GLN A 316 0.35 14.37 -12.97
CA GLN A 316 0.66 14.29 -14.40
C GLN A 316 1.27 15.60 -14.93
N GLU A 317 2.34 15.49 -15.73
CA GLU A 317 2.86 16.58 -16.55
C GLU A 317 2.48 16.37 -18.01
N GLN A 318 1.96 17.42 -18.67
CA GLN A 318 1.43 17.34 -20.03
C GLN A 318 2.50 16.91 -21.05
N GLU A 319 3.73 17.37 -20.88
CA GLU A 319 4.88 17.03 -21.76
C GLU A 319 5.51 15.67 -21.46
N GLY A 320 4.87 14.82 -20.66
CA GLY A 320 5.36 13.48 -20.31
C GLY A 320 5.89 13.36 -18.87
N GLY A 321 5.78 12.18 -18.28
CA GLY A 321 6.22 11.91 -16.91
C GLY A 321 5.24 12.39 -15.83
N LEU A 322 5.39 11.84 -14.63
CA LEU A 322 4.64 12.22 -13.44
C LEU A 322 5.60 12.64 -12.32
N ARG A 323 5.05 13.30 -11.29
CA ARG A 323 5.79 13.91 -10.18
C ARG A 323 5.16 13.57 -8.82
N ASP A 324 5.87 13.95 -7.78
CA ASP A 324 5.42 13.95 -6.38
C ASP A 324 4.08 14.72 -6.19
N LYS A 325 4.11 16.03 -6.39
CA LYS A 325 2.99 16.95 -6.15
C LYS A 325 3.13 18.21 -7.02
N PRO A 326 2.11 19.07 -7.15
CA PRO A 326 2.22 20.35 -7.85
C PRO A 326 3.46 21.15 -7.44
N GLY A 327 4.12 21.78 -8.41
CA GLY A 327 5.35 22.55 -8.20
C GLY A 327 6.63 21.72 -8.08
N LYS A 328 6.56 20.39 -8.01
CA LYS A 328 7.74 19.52 -8.11
C LYS A 328 8.04 19.12 -9.56
N ARG A 329 9.28 18.71 -9.81
CA ARG A 329 9.71 18.22 -11.12
C ARG A 329 9.26 16.78 -11.31
N ARG A 330 8.96 16.41 -12.56
CA ARG A 330 8.77 15.02 -12.99
C ARG A 330 10.07 14.21 -12.89
N ASP A 331 9.94 12.92 -12.62
CA ASP A 331 11.03 11.94 -12.65
C ASP A 331 10.49 10.54 -12.97
N HIS A 332 11.39 9.60 -13.29
CA HIS A 332 11.03 8.22 -13.64
C HIS A 332 10.42 7.44 -12.47
N TYR A 333 10.81 7.76 -11.23
CA TYR A 333 10.32 7.08 -10.03
C TYR A 333 8.85 7.38 -9.80
N HIS A 334 8.46 8.65 -9.75
CA HIS A 334 7.07 9.07 -9.62
C HIS A 334 6.25 8.67 -10.86
N THR A 335 6.84 8.73 -12.06
CA THR A 335 6.17 8.21 -13.27
C THR A 335 5.79 6.74 -13.11
N CYS A 336 6.69 5.89 -12.61
CA CYS A 336 6.40 4.48 -12.34
C CYS A 336 5.31 4.32 -11.28
N TYR A 337 5.50 4.86 -10.08
CA TYR A 337 4.62 4.58 -8.94
C TYR A 337 3.26 5.28 -9.01
N CYS A 338 3.14 6.44 -9.68
CA CYS A 338 1.85 7.04 -9.95
C CYS A 338 1.04 6.20 -10.95
N LEU A 339 1.68 5.69 -12.02
CA LEU A 339 1.00 4.82 -12.99
C LEU A 339 0.63 3.45 -12.39
N SER A 340 1.50 2.88 -11.57
CA SER A 340 1.19 1.67 -10.78
C SER A 340 0.01 1.90 -9.84
N GLY A 341 -0.03 3.02 -9.12
CA GLY A 341 -1.16 3.40 -8.28
C GLY A 341 -2.45 3.63 -9.06
N LEU A 342 -2.36 4.25 -10.25
CA LEU A 342 -3.50 4.45 -11.15
C LEU A 342 -4.08 3.10 -11.61
N SER A 343 -3.23 2.16 -12.03
CA SER A 343 -3.65 0.80 -12.35
C SER A 343 -4.34 0.14 -11.16
N LEU A 344 -3.74 0.16 -9.96
CA LEU A 344 -4.39 -0.41 -8.76
C LEU A 344 -5.78 0.17 -8.48
N CYS A 345 -5.96 1.49 -8.66
CA CYS A 345 -7.26 2.12 -8.48
C CYS A 345 -8.31 1.59 -9.46
N GLN A 346 -7.96 1.46 -10.73
CA GLN A 346 -8.86 1.02 -11.79
C GLN A 346 -9.32 -0.43 -11.56
N TYR A 347 -8.45 -1.28 -11.00
CA TYR A 347 -8.75 -2.69 -10.72
C TYR A 347 -9.15 -2.98 -9.26
N SER A 348 -9.26 -1.95 -8.41
CA SER A 348 -9.55 -2.07 -6.97
C SER A 348 -10.86 -2.78 -6.63
N TRP A 349 -11.79 -2.85 -7.60
CA TRP A 349 -13.09 -3.53 -7.45
C TRP A 349 -13.40 -4.48 -8.62
N SER A 350 -12.36 -5.03 -9.27
CA SER A 350 -12.55 -6.02 -10.33
C SER A 350 -13.13 -7.31 -9.77
N LYS A 351 -14.12 -7.90 -10.45
CA LYS A 351 -14.78 -9.13 -9.97
C LYS A 351 -13.94 -10.38 -10.19
N HIS A 352 -13.11 -10.37 -11.22
CA HIS A 352 -12.27 -11.47 -11.65
C HIS A 352 -10.90 -10.90 -12.07
N PRO A 353 -9.78 -11.61 -11.84
CA PRO A 353 -8.45 -11.15 -12.24
C PRO A 353 -8.33 -10.79 -13.72
N ASP A 354 -9.00 -11.55 -14.59
CA ASP A 354 -8.92 -11.39 -16.05
C ASP A 354 -10.01 -10.51 -16.67
N SER A 355 -10.96 -10.00 -15.87
CA SER A 355 -12.02 -9.15 -16.40
C SER A 355 -11.60 -7.68 -16.38
N PRO A 356 -11.78 -6.94 -17.49
CA PRO A 356 -11.55 -5.50 -17.48
C PRO A 356 -12.49 -4.81 -16.49
N PRO A 357 -12.05 -3.70 -15.86
CA PRO A 357 -12.89 -2.98 -14.92
C PRO A 357 -14.07 -2.31 -15.63
N LEU A 358 -15.16 -2.10 -14.90
CA LEU A 358 -16.30 -1.36 -15.45
C LEU A 358 -15.87 0.09 -15.79
N PRO A 359 -16.41 0.71 -16.85
CA PRO A 359 -16.05 2.07 -17.23
C PRO A 359 -16.17 3.11 -16.11
N LYS A 360 -17.16 2.95 -15.22
CA LYS A 360 -17.36 3.81 -14.04
C LYS A 360 -16.22 3.77 -13.01
N LEU A 361 -15.33 2.79 -13.09
CA LEU A 361 -14.16 2.64 -12.23
C LEU A 361 -12.90 3.27 -12.85
N VAL A 362 -12.98 3.75 -14.10
CA VAL A 362 -11.89 4.43 -14.81
C VAL A 362 -12.28 5.90 -14.91
N LEU A 363 -11.54 6.78 -14.24
CA LEU A 363 -11.81 8.22 -14.27
C LEU A 363 -11.34 8.82 -15.60
N GLY A 364 -12.19 9.63 -16.23
CA GLY A 364 -11.93 10.22 -17.54
C GLY A 364 -12.35 9.32 -18.71
N PRO A 365 -11.80 9.52 -19.92
CA PRO A 365 -12.07 8.63 -21.04
C PRO A 365 -11.57 7.21 -20.75
N TYR A 366 -12.27 6.19 -21.24
CA TYR A 366 -11.90 4.79 -20.99
C TYR A 366 -10.53 4.39 -21.58
N SER A 367 -9.98 5.20 -22.50
CA SER A 367 -8.59 5.10 -22.99
C SER A 367 -7.53 5.30 -21.88
N ASN A 368 -7.93 5.85 -20.73
CA ASN A 368 -7.10 5.94 -19.53
C ASN A 368 -6.82 4.59 -18.85
N LEU A 369 -7.56 3.53 -19.23
CA LEU A 369 -7.36 2.20 -18.65
C LEU A 369 -5.91 1.72 -18.87
N LEU A 370 -5.23 1.42 -17.77
CA LEU A 370 -3.91 0.82 -17.76
C LEU A 370 -4.01 -0.70 -17.69
N GLU A 371 -2.92 -1.39 -18.03
CA GLU A 371 -2.80 -2.83 -17.80
C GLU A 371 -2.83 -3.15 -16.29
N PRO A 372 -3.41 -4.29 -15.88
CA PRO A 372 -3.40 -4.71 -14.48
C PRO A 372 -1.98 -5.08 -14.05
N ILE A 373 -1.64 -4.72 -12.81
CA ILE A 373 -0.37 -5.11 -12.19
C ILE A 373 -0.57 -6.15 -11.10
N HIS A 374 0.44 -6.99 -10.88
CA HIS A 374 0.50 -7.89 -9.75
C HIS A 374 0.83 -7.09 -8.47
N PRO A 375 -0.06 -7.02 -7.46
CA PRO A 375 0.11 -6.08 -6.34
C PRO A 375 1.26 -6.44 -5.40
N LEU A 376 1.70 -7.70 -5.36
CA LEU A 376 2.88 -8.09 -4.58
C LEU A 376 4.21 -7.73 -5.26
N PHE A 377 4.24 -7.52 -6.58
CA PHE A 377 5.50 -7.42 -7.35
C PHE A 377 5.62 -6.12 -8.16
N ASN A 378 4.52 -5.38 -8.33
CA ASN A 378 4.45 -4.18 -9.15
C ASN A 378 4.92 -4.36 -10.61
N VAL A 379 4.58 -5.50 -11.21
CA VAL A 379 4.80 -5.78 -12.62
C VAL A 379 3.48 -6.04 -13.31
N VAL A 380 3.41 -5.86 -14.62
CA VAL A 380 2.22 -6.23 -15.40
C VAL A 380 1.87 -7.69 -15.12
N LEU A 381 0.61 -7.97 -14.81
CA LEU A 381 0.16 -9.28 -14.34
C LEU A 381 0.53 -10.40 -15.32
N GLU A 382 0.41 -10.15 -16.61
CA GLU A 382 0.78 -11.13 -17.65
C GLU A 382 2.28 -11.43 -17.65
N ARG A 383 3.14 -10.44 -17.41
CA ARG A 383 4.59 -10.65 -17.31
C ARG A 383 4.97 -11.48 -16.09
N TYR A 384 4.21 -11.35 -15.00
CA TYR A 384 4.35 -12.25 -13.86
C TYR A 384 3.96 -13.70 -14.20
N ARG A 385 2.87 -13.90 -14.95
CA ARG A 385 2.43 -15.24 -15.38
C ARG A 385 3.45 -15.92 -16.28
N GLU A 386 3.97 -15.20 -17.27
CA GLU A 386 5.06 -15.69 -18.13
C GLU A 386 6.30 -16.09 -17.31
N ALA A 387 6.72 -15.27 -16.34
CA ALA A 387 7.84 -15.58 -15.47
C ALA A 387 7.58 -16.79 -14.57
N HIS A 388 6.37 -16.89 -14.00
CA HIS A 388 5.96 -18.03 -13.18
C HIS A 388 5.95 -19.32 -13.99
N GLU A 389 5.38 -19.32 -15.20
CA GLU A 389 5.42 -20.48 -16.09
C GLU A 389 6.86 -20.91 -16.36
N PHE A 390 7.71 -19.97 -16.77
CA PHE A 390 9.11 -20.24 -17.09
C PHE A 390 9.89 -20.87 -15.92
N PHE A 391 9.82 -20.29 -14.72
CA PHE A 391 10.64 -20.73 -13.59
C PHE A 391 10.09 -21.94 -12.82
N PHE A 392 8.81 -22.28 -13.00
CA PHE A 392 8.13 -23.37 -12.28
C PHE A 392 7.76 -24.58 -13.15
N THR A 393 7.78 -24.46 -14.48
CA THR A 393 7.54 -25.60 -15.39
C THR A 393 8.83 -26.20 -15.96
N GLU A 394 9.92 -25.43 -16.05
CA GLU A 394 11.22 -25.89 -16.60
C GLU A 394 12.25 -26.32 -15.54
N SER A 395 11.84 -26.51 -14.27
CA SER A 395 12.75 -26.83 -13.15
C SER A 395 12.79 -28.31 -12.77
#